data_AF-A0A1F8UIR0-F1
#
_entry.id   AF-A0A1F8UIR0-F1
#
_cell.length_a   1.000
_cell.length_b   1.000
_cell.length_c   1.000
_cell.angle_alpha   90.00
_cell.angle_beta   90.00
_cell.angle_gamma   90.00
#
_symmetry.space_group_name_H-M   'P 1'
#
loop_
_entity.id
_entity.type
_entity.pdbx_description
1 polymer ?
#
loop_
_entity_poly.entity_id
_entity_poly.type
_entity_poly.pdbx_seq_one_letter_code
_entity_poly.pdbx_strand_id
1 'polypeptide(L)'
;MIDKYFSFQYSEHPLWKEIVQKRIELRDLNYQWFIGYNLFSLVWWLELILFIAVWFIWWKLVDKSRLVEIVAYGLMVSILATIIDLAGANFVLWGYPIMPVPLMPPLFIVNVGLLPVVYMLVYQYFSSFQSFTKAVLIMAVIFAYAAEPLAVWLGIYELTNWRYSYSFPIYIALALFLKWVMTKILAKQNSNQNFK
;
A
#
# COMPACT_ATOMS: atom_id res chain seq x y z
N MET A 1 -39.91 8.96 -6.12
CA MET A 1 -38.65 8.17 -6.08
C MET A 1 -37.50 8.90 -6.79
N ILE A 2 -37.79 9.71 -7.81
CA ILE A 2 -36.82 10.54 -8.54
C ILE A 2 -36.31 11.72 -7.68
N ASP A 3 -37.15 12.29 -6.81
CA ASP A 3 -36.83 13.48 -5.99
C ASP A 3 -35.67 13.29 -5.00
N LYS A 4 -35.36 12.04 -4.60
CA LYS A 4 -34.21 11.71 -3.75
C LYS A 4 -32.86 11.97 -4.45
N TYR A 5 -32.85 11.98 -5.78
CA TYR A 5 -31.64 12.22 -6.59
C TYR A 5 -31.42 13.70 -6.92
N PHE A 6 -32.37 14.57 -6.58
CA PHE A 6 -32.31 16.01 -6.85
C PHE A 6 -32.29 16.88 -5.58
N SER A 7 -32.33 16.27 -4.39
CA SER A 7 -32.14 16.99 -3.13
C SER A 7 -30.67 17.02 -2.72
N PHE A 8 -30.11 18.21 -2.52
CA PHE A 8 -28.71 18.41 -2.12
C PHE A 8 -28.48 18.30 -0.59
N GLN A 9 -29.48 17.85 0.17
CA GLN A 9 -29.43 17.75 1.64
C GLN A 9 -28.94 16.37 2.13
N TYR A 10 -27.94 15.79 1.45
CA TYR A 10 -27.41 14.46 1.77
C TYR A 10 -26.84 14.34 3.20
N SER A 11 -26.28 15.43 3.74
CA SER A 11 -25.72 15.48 5.10
C SER A 11 -26.78 15.41 6.20
N GLU A 12 -28.03 15.77 5.90
CA GLU A 12 -29.13 15.73 6.87
C GLU A 12 -29.83 14.36 6.92
N HIS A 13 -29.53 13.47 5.97
CA HIS A 13 -30.16 12.16 5.88
C HIS A 13 -29.87 11.33 7.14
N PRO A 14 -30.88 10.70 7.79
CA PRO A 14 -30.69 9.95 9.03
C PRO A 14 -29.60 8.88 8.96
N LEU A 15 -29.58 8.10 7.86
CA LEU A 15 -28.55 7.09 7.63
C LEU A 15 -27.12 7.68 7.56
N TRP A 16 -26.96 8.87 6.98
CA TRP A 16 -25.64 9.52 6.95
C TRP A 16 -25.20 9.94 8.36
N LYS A 17 -26.13 10.48 9.17
CA LYS A 17 -25.86 10.82 10.57
C LYS A 17 -25.46 9.58 11.38
N GLU A 18 -26.12 8.44 11.15
CA GLU A 18 -25.76 7.16 11.77
C GLU A 18 -24.36 6.69 11.36
N ILE A 19 -24.02 6.76 10.06
CA ILE A 19 -22.67 6.44 9.56
C ILE A 19 -21.62 7.35 10.23
N VAL A 20 -21.89 8.65 10.34
CA VAL A 20 -20.98 9.60 11.00
C VAL A 20 -20.80 9.26 12.48
N GLN A 21 -21.89 8.93 13.18
CA GLN A 21 -21.83 8.52 14.58
C GLN A 21 -20.98 7.25 14.76
N LYS A 22 -21.16 6.25 13.90
CA LYS A 22 -20.34 5.02 13.92
C LYS A 22 -18.86 5.28 13.62
N ARG A 23 -18.55 6.23 12.75
CA ARG A 23 -17.16 6.65 12.50
C ARG A 23 -16.53 7.33 13.70
N ILE A 24 -17.31 8.14 14.44
CA ILE A 24 -16.84 8.77 15.69
C ILE A 24 -16.55 7.70 16.74
N GLU A 25 -17.47 6.76 16.94
CA GLU A 25 -17.29 5.62 17.86
C GLU A 25 -16.03 4.81 17.49
N LEU A 26 -15.86 4.46 16.21
CA LEU A 26 -14.68 3.73 15.73
C LEU A 26 -13.39 4.51 15.95
N ARG A 27 -13.37 5.82 15.64
CA ARG A 27 -12.21 6.68 15.87
C ARG A 27 -11.79 6.68 17.34
N ASP A 28 -12.76 6.81 18.25
CA ASP A 28 -12.49 6.90 19.68
C ASP A 28 -11.98 5.55 20.23
N LEU A 29 -12.54 4.43 19.76
CA LEU A 29 -12.02 3.09 20.06
C LEU A 29 -10.60 2.89 19.53
N ASN A 30 -10.32 3.28 18.28
CA ASN A 30 -8.98 3.19 17.71
C ASN A 30 -7.97 4.04 18.49
N TYR A 31 -8.36 5.24 18.94
CA TYR A 31 -7.50 6.09 19.74
C TYR A 31 -7.19 5.47 21.11
N GLN A 32 -8.21 4.96 21.81
CA GLN A 32 -8.04 4.27 23.09
C GLN A 32 -7.16 3.03 22.94
N TRP A 33 -7.38 2.25 21.88
CA TRP A 33 -6.55 1.10 21.55
C TRP A 33 -5.10 1.50 21.29
N PHE A 34 -4.90 2.54 20.48
CA PHE A 34 -3.59 3.04 20.13
C PHE A 34 -2.78 3.43 21.37
N ILE A 35 -3.35 4.28 22.25
CA ILE A 35 -2.65 4.76 23.44
C ILE A 35 -2.47 3.65 24.49
N GLY A 36 -3.47 2.77 24.66
CA GLY A 36 -3.46 1.74 25.71
C GLY A 36 -2.58 0.53 25.40
N TYR A 37 -2.46 0.13 24.14
CA TYR A 37 -1.90 -1.17 23.77
C TYR A 37 -0.80 -1.12 22.71
N ASN A 38 -0.80 -0.09 21.86
CA ASN A 38 0.04 -0.09 20.67
C ASN A 38 1.22 0.89 20.77
N LEU A 39 0.98 2.13 21.18
CA LEU A 39 2.00 3.17 21.29
C LEU A 39 3.13 2.68 22.21
N PHE A 40 4.36 2.75 21.72
CA PHE A 40 5.58 2.27 22.40
C PHE A 40 5.64 0.76 22.70
N SER A 41 4.74 -0.05 22.14
CA SER A 41 4.92 -1.50 22.13
C SER A 41 6.18 -1.89 21.35
N LEU A 42 6.71 -3.10 21.60
CA LEU A 42 7.87 -3.60 20.86
C LEU A 42 7.61 -3.69 19.36
N VAL A 43 6.40 -4.10 18.97
CA VAL A 43 6.00 -4.22 17.56
C VAL A 43 5.91 -2.84 16.91
N TRP A 44 5.40 -1.83 17.62
CA TRP A 44 5.37 -0.45 17.12
C TRP A 44 6.79 0.10 16.83
N TRP A 45 7.75 -0.13 17.72
CA TRP A 45 9.14 0.24 17.47
C TRP A 45 9.76 -0.54 16.30
N LEU A 46 9.43 -1.83 16.17
CA LEU A 46 9.89 -2.67 15.07
C LEU A 46 9.42 -2.11 13.72
N GLU A 47 8.16 -1.72 13.60
CA GLU A 47 7.61 -1.11 12.37
C GLU A 47 8.31 0.20 12.02
N LEU A 48 8.53 1.06 13.02
CA LEU A 48 9.20 2.34 12.82
C LEU A 48 10.66 2.17 12.37
N ILE A 49 11.40 1.26 13.02
CA ILE A 49 12.79 0.94 12.65
C ILE A 49 12.84 0.35 11.24
N LEU A 50 11.94 -0.59 10.92
CA LEU A 50 11.86 -1.19 9.60
C LEU A 50 11.60 -0.12 8.53
N PHE A 51 10.66 0.80 8.78
CA PHE A 51 10.35 1.90 7.87
C PHE A 51 11.57 2.80 7.59
N ILE A 52 12.29 3.20 8.63
CA ILE A 52 13.50 4.02 8.48
C ILE A 52 14.59 3.24 7.74
N ALA A 53 14.78 1.97 8.09
CA ALA A 53 15.81 1.12 7.49
C ALA A 53 15.58 0.91 5.99
N VAL A 54 14.35 0.64 5.54
CA VAL A 54 14.07 0.42 4.10
C VAL A 54 14.35 1.66 3.28
N TRP A 55 13.98 2.85 3.76
CA TRP A 55 14.26 4.11 3.08
C TRP A 55 15.75 4.46 3.09
N PHE A 56 16.45 4.20 4.19
CA PHE A 56 17.89 4.37 4.26
C PHE A 56 18.63 3.48 3.26
N ILE A 57 18.24 2.20 3.18
CA ILE A 57 18.78 1.24 2.19
C ILE A 57 18.49 1.73 0.77
N TRP A 58 17.26 2.12 0.48
CA TRP A 58 16.88 2.63 -0.83
C TRP A 58 17.72 3.84 -1.25
N TRP A 59 17.93 4.81 -0.34
CA TRP A 59 18.72 6.00 -0.62
C TRP A 59 20.18 5.69 -1.01
N LYS A 60 20.74 4.61 -0.45
CA LYS A 60 22.09 4.15 -0.81
C LYS A 60 22.15 3.41 -2.15
N LEU A 61 21.05 2.75 -2.54
CA LEU A 61 21.01 1.87 -3.70
C LEU A 61 20.46 2.53 -4.98
N VAL A 62 19.64 3.58 -4.85
CA VAL A 62 18.90 4.16 -5.97
C VAL A 62 19.82 4.71 -7.07
N ASP A 63 19.55 4.30 -8.31
CA ASP A 63 20.17 4.84 -9.51
C ASP A 63 19.75 6.31 -9.74
N LYS A 64 20.67 7.22 -9.41
CA LYS A 64 20.45 8.66 -9.48
C LYS A 64 20.22 9.18 -10.91
N SER A 65 20.65 8.44 -11.94
CA SER A 65 20.46 8.85 -13.34
C SER A 65 18.99 8.75 -13.78
N ARG A 66 18.22 7.85 -13.15
CA ARG A 66 16.79 7.60 -13.44
C ARG A 66 15.91 7.89 -12.23
N LEU A 67 16.36 8.76 -11.32
CA LEU A 67 15.72 8.96 -10.02
C LEU A 67 14.23 9.30 -10.13
N VAL A 68 13.87 10.23 -11.02
CA VAL A 68 12.46 10.65 -11.22
C VAL A 68 11.59 9.49 -11.71
N GLU A 69 12.11 8.68 -12.65
CA GLU A 69 11.42 7.50 -13.18
C GLU A 69 11.18 6.46 -12.09
N ILE A 70 12.22 6.15 -11.30
CA ILE A 70 12.16 5.17 -10.22
C ILE A 70 11.21 5.63 -9.13
N VAL A 71 11.30 6.89 -8.69
CA VAL A 71 10.40 7.47 -7.68
C VAL A 71 8.96 7.49 -8.18
N ALA A 72 8.72 7.87 -9.44
CA ALA A 72 7.39 7.85 -10.03
C ALA A 72 6.80 6.42 -10.03
N TYR A 73 7.60 5.41 -10.39
CA TYR A 73 7.19 4.01 -10.30
C TYR A 73 6.83 3.61 -8.87
N GLY A 74 7.68 3.94 -7.89
CA GLY A 74 7.42 3.67 -6.47
C GLY A 74 6.15 4.35 -5.96
N LEU A 75 5.93 5.62 -6.30
CA LEU A 75 4.72 6.35 -5.90
C LEU A 75 3.45 5.72 -6.48
N MET A 76 3.47 5.27 -7.73
CA MET A 76 2.34 4.56 -8.33
C MET A 76 2.07 3.23 -7.62
N VAL A 77 3.12 2.51 -7.21
CA VAL A 77 2.98 1.29 -6.38
C VAL A 77 2.30 1.64 -5.07
N SER A 78 2.77 2.67 -4.35
CA SER A 78 2.17 3.09 -3.08
C SER A 78 0.70 3.44 -3.22
N ILE A 79 0.33 4.17 -4.28
CA ILE A 79 -1.05 4.59 -4.54
C ILE A 79 -1.94 3.36 -4.77
N LEU A 80 -1.56 2.47 -5.69
CA LEU A 80 -2.38 1.30 -6.00
C LEU A 80 -2.46 0.33 -4.81
N ALA A 81 -1.35 0.10 -4.12
CA ALA A 81 -1.33 -0.74 -2.92
C ALA A 81 -2.26 -0.17 -1.84
N THR A 82 -2.21 1.15 -1.60
CA THR A 82 -3.09 1.81 -0.62
C THR A 82 -4.57 1.71 -1.03
N ILE A 83 -4.90 1.84 -2.32
CA ILE A 83 -6.29 1.70 -2.79
C ILE A 83 -6.81 0.27 -2.57
N ILE A 84 -6.01 -0.74 -2.91
CA ILE A 84 -6.37 -2.14 -2.70
C ILE A 84 -6.51 -2.44 -1.21
N ASP A 85 -5.60 -1.92 -0.39
CA ASP A 85 -5.63 -2.07 1.06
C ASP A 85 -6.87 -1.45 1.68
N LEU A 86 -7.19 -0.21 1.31
CA LEU A 86 -8.42 0.46 1.72
C LEU A 86 -9.65 -0.35 1.31
N ALA A 87 -9.69 -0.90 0.10
CA ALA A 87 -10.81 -1.73 -0.32
C ALA A 87 -10.92 -2.99 0.57
N GLY A 88 -9.82 -3.71 0.79
CA GLY A 88 -9.82 -4.92 1.60
C GLY A 88 -10.22 -4.69 3.06
N ALA A 89 -9.72 -3.61 3.67
CA ALA A 89 -10.10 -3.21 5.02
C ALA A 89 -11.58 -2.80 5.10
N ASN A 90 -12.11 -2.07 4.10
CA ASN A 90 -13.53 -1.71 4.06
C ASN A 90 -14.45 -2.92 3.84
N PHE A 91 -13.97 -3.95 3.14
CA PHE A 91 -14.67 -5.24 3.00
C PHE A 91 -14.42 -6.19 4.19
N VAL A 92 -13.64 -5.79 5.19
CA VAL A 92 -13.31 -6.60 6.37
C VAL A 92 -12.71 -7.96 5.95
N LEU A 93 -11.88 -7.94 4.91
CA LEU A 93 -11.13 -9.12 4.47
C LEU A 93 -9.95 -9.39 5.41
N TRP A 94 -9.42 -8.31 5.98
CA TRP A 94 -8.32 -8.28 6.93
C TRP A 94 -8.37 -7.02 7.80
N GLY A 95 -7.58 -7.00 8.87
CA GLY A 95 -7.45 -5.90 9.81
C GLY A 95 -6.04 -5.79 10.39
N TYR A 96 -5.83 -4.78 11.22
CA TYR A 96 -4.51 -4.39 11.71
C TYR A 96 -4.59 -3.98 13.18
N PRO A 97 -4.25 -4.91 14.09
CA PRO A 97 -4.26 -4.64 15.51
C PRO A 97 -3.19 -3.62 15.94
N ILE A 98 -2.10 -3.52 15.17
CA ILE A 98 -1.02 -2.56 15.40
C ILE A 98 -1.14 -1.44 14.36
N MET A 99 -1.12 -0.20 14.82
CA MET A 99 -1.25 0.99 13.96
C MET A 99 -0.11 1.95 14.28
N PRO A 100 0.68 2.42 13.31
CA PRO A 100 1.77 3.36 13.61
C PRO A 100 1.27 4.71 14.14
N VAL A 101 0.07 5.12 13.72
CA VAL A 101 -0.62 6.34 14.16
C VAL A 101 -2.13 6.09 14.27
N PRO A 102 -2.86 6.75 15.20
CA PRO A 102 -4.28 6.47 15.46
C PRO A 102 -5.25 7.02 14.39
N LEU A 103 -4.73 7.80 13.42
CA LEU A 103 -5.53 8.57 12.46
C LEU A 103 -5.41 8.09 11.01
N MET A 104 -4.46 7.20 10.72
CA MET A 104 -4.23 6.72 9.35
C MET A 104 -4.71 5.28 9.20
N PRO A 105 -5.12 4.89 7.98
CA PRO A 105 -5.38 3.49 7.71
C PRO A 105 -4.13 2.66 8.04
N PRO A 106 -4.29 1.46 8.59
CA PRO A 106 -3.24 0.87 9.42
C PRO A 106 -1.96 0.38 8.71
N LEU A 107 -1.88 0.38 7.37
CA LEU A 107 -0.66 -0.01 6.63
C LEU A 107 0.09 1.14 5.97
N PHE A 108 0.02 2.36 6.51
CA PHE A 108 0.82 3.45 5.95
C PHE A 108 2.29 3.07 5.78
N ILE A 109 2.91 2.47 6.80
CA ILE A 109 4.34 2.07 6.78
C ILE A 109 4.65 1.06 5.65
N VAL A 110 3.83 0.03 5.48
CA VAL A 110 4.07 -1.00 4.46
C VAL A 110 3.80 -0.45 3.06
N ASN A 111 2.69 0.27 2.87
CA ASN A 111 2.26 0.78 1.59
C ASN A 111 3.10 1.96 1.09
N VAL A 112 3.71 2.75 1.98
CA VAL A 112 4.57 3.89 1.58
C VAL A 112 6.05 3.65 1.84
N GLY A 113 6.43 2.58 2.54
CA GLY A 113 7.82 2.23 2.82
C GLY A 113 8.22 0.95 2.13
N LEU A 114 7.86 -0.20 2.72
CA LEU A 114 8.37 -1.50 2.32
C LEU A 114 8.03 -1.84 0.86
N LEU A 115 6.75 -1.78 0.48
CA LEU A 115 6.31 -2.13 -0.88
C LEU A 115 6.96 -1.24 -1.95
N PRO A 116 6.80 0.09 -1.95
CA PRO A 116 7.36 0.92 -3.01
C PRO A 116 8.88 0.81 -3.08
N VAL A 117 9.60 0.70 -1.95
CA VAL A 117 11.05 0.52 -1.94
C VAL A 117 11.46 -0.77 -2.65
N VAL A 118 10.88 -1.92 -2.27
CA VAL A 118 11.25 -3.20 -2.88
C VAL A 118 10.90 -3.20 -4.37
N TYR A 119 9.72 -2.70 -4.74
CA TYR A 119 9.31 -2.59 -6.14
C TYR A 119 10.23 -1.66 -6.95
N MET A 120 10.67 -0.53 -6.38
CA MET A 120 11.65 0.37 -7.02
C MET A 120 13.01 -0.31 -7.24
N LEU A 121 13.47 -1.13 -6.29
CA LEU A 121 14.70 -1.90 -6.43
C LEU A 121 14.56 -2.97 -7.54
N VAL A 122 13.46 -3.73 -7.54
CA VAL A 122 13.18 -4.70 -8.61
C VAL A 122 13.08 -4.00 -9.97
N TYR A 123 12.42 -2.84 -10.04
CA TYR A 123 12.28 -2.08 -11.27
C TYR A 123 13.62 -1.62 -11.84
N GLN A 124 14.49 -1.03 -11.01
CA GLN A 124 15.74 -0.44 -11.50
C GLN A 124 16.81 -1.49 -11.88
N TYR A 125 16.86 -2.63 -11.19
CA TYR A 125 17.85 -3.68 -11.43
C TYR A 125 17.43 -4.66 -12.54
N PHE A 126 16.14 -4.82 -12.81
CA PHE A 126 15.63 -5.71 -13.85
C PHE A 126 14.99 -4.90 -14.99
N SER A 127 15.83 -4.46 -15.93
CA SER A 127 15.43 -3.53 -17.00
C SER A 127 14.49 -4.17 -18.03
N SER A 128 14.81 -5.37 -18.54
CA SER A 128 13.96 -6.06 -19.52
C SER A 128 12.64 -6.53 -18.92
N PHE A 129 11.59 -6.62 -19.74
CA PHE A 129 10.28 -7.08 -19.26
C PHE A 129 10.35 -8.52 -18.73
N GLN A 130 11.09 -9.40 -19.42
CA GLN A 130 11.25 -10.80 -19.01
C GLN A 130 12.00 -10.96 -17.68
N SER A 131 13.12 -10.24 -17.49
CA SER A 131 13.90 -10.32 -16.25
C SER A 131 13.11 -9.76 -15.06
N PHE A 132 12.37 -8.67 -15.29
CA PHE A 132 11.50 -8.08 -14.30
C PHE A 132 10.36 -9.00 -13.89
N THR A 133 9.68 -9.64 -14.85
CA THR A 133 8.60 -10.60 -14.53
C THR A 133 9.11 -11.74 -13.65
N LYS A 134 10.31 -12.28 -13.92
CA LYS A 134 10.92 -13.33 -13.09
C LYS A 134 11.22 -12.83 -11.66
N ALA A 135 11.79 -11.63 -11.54
CA ALA A 135 12.07 -11.03 -10.24
C ALA A 135 10.80 -10.76 -9.43
N VAL A 136 9.75 -10.24 -10.08
CA VAL A 136 8.44 -10.02 -9.48
C VAL A 136 7.78 -11.32 -9.03
N LEU A 137 7.89 -12.41 -9.80
CA LEU A 137 7.36 -13.71 -9.38
C LEU A 137 8.00 -14.18 -8.07
N ILE A 138 9.33 -14.08 -7.96
CA ILE A 138 10.06 -14.44 -6.75
C ILE A 138 9.65 -13.54 -5.58
N MET A 139 9.62 -12.22 -5.81
CA MET A 139 9.20 -11.23 -4.82
C MET A 139 7.76 -11.50 -4.33
N ALA A 140 6.83 -11.82 -5.23
CA ALA A 140 5.45 -12.11 -4.89
C ALA A 140 5.32 -13.40 -4.04
N VAL A 141 6.15 -14.42 -4.31
CA VAL A 141 6.22 -15.61 -3.44
C VAL A 141 6.68 -15.22 -2.03
N ILE A 142 7.75 -14.42 -1.92
CA ILE A 142 8.28 -13.99 -0.62
C ILE A 142 7.23 -13.15 0.13
N PHE A 143 6.54 -12.23 -0.55
CA PHE A 143 5.56 -11.37 0.10
C PHE A 143 4.34 -12.15 0.57
N ALA A 144 3.71 -12.92 -0.31
CA ALA A 144 2.50 -13.67 0.02
C ALA A 144 2.75 -14.79 1.03
N TYR A 145 3.87 -15.50 0.93
CA TYR A 145 4.08 -16.75 1.69
C TYR A 145 5.17 -16.68 2.77
N ALA A 146 5.84 -15.54 2.93
CA ALA A 146 6.76 -15.32 4.05
C ALA A 146 6.46 -14.02 4.79
N ALA A 147 6.39 -12.87 4.09
CA ALA A 147 6.21 -11.57 4.75
C ALA A 147 4.82 -11.42 5.38
N GLU A 148 3.75 -11.75 4.65
CA GLU A 148 2.39 -11.70 5.19
C GLU A 148 2.19 -12.68 6.37
N PRO A 149 2.56 -13.98 6.27
CA PRO A 149 2.52 -14.88 7.42
C PRO A 149 3.34 -14.40 8.62
N LEU A 150 4.52 -13.80 8.38
CA LEU A 150 5.33 -13.21 9.44
C LEU A 150 4.60 -12.03 10.10
N ALA A 151 3.95 -11.16 9.32
CA ALA A 151 3.15 -10.06 9.86
C ALA A 151 1.97 -10.56 10.69
N VAL A 152 1.32 -11.65 10.28
CA VAL A 152 0.27 -12.31 11.07
C VAL A 152 0.84 -12.88 12.37
N TRP A 153 1.98 -13.56 12.30
CA TRP A 153 2.63 -14.12 13.49
C TRP A 153 3.07 -13.04 14.48
N LEU A 154 3.51 -11.87 13.99
CA LEU A 154 3.86 -10.70 14.81
C LEU A 154 2.64 -9.94 15.35
N GLY A 155 1.41 -10.31 14.96
CA GLY A 155 0.18 -9.62 15.36
C GLY A 155 -0.03 -8.27 14.69
N ILE A 156 0.75 -7.95 13.65
CA ILE A 156 0.61 -6.72 12.85
C ILE A 156 -0.61 -6.84 11.92
N TYR A 157 -0.83 -8.04 11.40
CA TYR A 157 -1.84 -8.33 10.40
C TYR A 157 -2.82 -9.39 10.88
N GLU A 158 -4.11 -9.17 10.70
CA GLU A 158 -5.14 -10.14 11.06
C GLU A 158 -5.99 -10.49 9.84
N LEU A 159 -6.04 -11.75 9.47
CA LEU A 159 -6.83 -12.24 8.35
C LEU A 159 -8.24 -12.64 8.83
N THR A 160 -9.27 -12.17 8.13
CA THR A 160 -10.67 -12.55 8.42
C THR A 160 -11.21 -13.47 7.32
N ASN A 161 -11.31 -12.96 6.09
CA ASN A 161 -11.84 -13.68 4.92
C ASN A 161 -10.86 -13.64 3.74
N TRP A 162 -9.57 -13.70 4.06
CA TRP A 162 -8.50 -13.60 3.08
C TRP A 162 -7.52 -14.75 3.23
N ARG A 163 -6.95 -15.19 2.10
CA ARG A 163 -5.92 -16.22 2.04
C ARG A 163 -4.67 -15.61 1.41
N TYR A 164 -3.49 -15.96 1.92
CA TYR A 164 -2.20 -15.53 1.37
C TYR A 164 -2.09 -15.73 -0.16
N SER A 165 -2.67 -16.81 -0.68
CA SER A 165 -2.67 -17.10 -2.11
C SER A 165 -3.45 -16.10 -2.97
N TYR A 166 -4.34 -15.29 -2.38
CA TYR A 166 -5.02 -14.20 -3.08
C TYR A 166 -4.10 -12.99 -3.28
N SER A 167 -3.18 -12.73 -2.34
CA SER A 167 -2.20 -11.65 -2.45
C SER A 167 -1.17 -11.91 -3.57
N PHE A 168 -0.79 -13.18 -3.78
CA PHE A 168 0.19 -13.57 -4.79
C PHE A 168 -0.10 -13.03 -6.22
N PRO A 169 -1.26 -13.30 -6.85
CA PRO A 169 -1.56 -12.74 -8.17
C PRO A 169 -1.70 -11.22 -8.17
N ILE A 170 -2.10 -10.61 -7.05
CA ILE A 170 -2.26 -9.15 -6.93
C ILE A 170 -0.89 -8.46 -6.98
N TYR A 171 0.10 -8.95 -6.23
CA TYR A 171 1.46 -8.41 -6.27
C TYR A 171 2.06 -8.42 -7.68
N ILE A 172 1.82 -9.50 -8.42
CA ILE A 172 2.30 -9.67 -9.80
C ILE A 172 1.56 -8.71 -10.75
N ALA A 173 0.23 -8.71 -10.71
CA ALA A 173 -0.60 -7.90 -11.59
C ALA A 173 -0.28 -6.40 -11.43
N LEU A 174 -0.15 -5.93 -10.19
CA LEU A 174 0.23 -4.56 -9.87
C LEU A 174 1.60 -4.21 -10.48
N ALA A 175 2.61 -5.06 -10.29
CA ALA A 175 3.96 -4.80 -10.78
C ALA A 175 4.01 -4.67 -12.31
N LEU A 176 3.39 -5.63 -13.00
CA LEU A 176 3.41 -5.74 -14.46
C LEU A 176 2.59 -4.62 -15.10
N PHE A 177 1.43 -4.30 -14.54
CA PHE A 177 0.61 -3.18 -14.98
C PHE A 177 1.39 -1.87 -14.89
N LEU A 178 2.00 -1.58 -13.74
CA LEU A 178 2.75 -0.34 -13.56
C LEU A 178 4.02 -0.28 -14.42
N LYS A 179 4.70 -1.41 -14.62
CA LYS A 179 5.86 -1.43 -15.54
C LYS A 179 5.43 -1.13 -16.97
N TRP A 180 4.29 -1.67 -17.40
CA TRP A 180 3.70 -1.34 -18.69
C TRP A 180 3.34 0.14 -18.80
N VAL A 181 2.68 0.72 -17.79
CA VAL A 181 2.35 2.16 -17.74
C VAL A 181 3.62 3.01 -17.85
N MET A 182 4.65 2.74 -17.04
CA MET A 182 5.92 3.47 -17.12
C MET A 182 6.57 3.38 -18.49
N THR A 183 6.57 2.18 -19.09
CA THR A 183 7.12 1.99 -20.44
C THR A 183 6.38 2.86 -21.47
N LYS A 184 5.05 3.02 -21.35
CA LYS A 184 4.27 3.90 -22.23
C LYS A 184 4.56 5.38 -22.01
N ILE A 185 4.70 5.82 -20.76
CA ILE A 185 5.03 7.21 -20.41
C ILE A 185 6.40 7.57 -21.00
N LEU A 186 7.42 6.73 -20.78
CA LEU A 186 8.77 6.95 -21.28
C LEU A 186 8.84 6.94 -22.81
N ALA A 187 8.11 6.02 -23.47
CA ALA A 187 8.04 5.99 -24.93
C ALA A 187 7.47 7.31 -25.50
N LYS A 188 6.43 7.87 -24.85
CA LYS A 188 5.84 9.15 -25.26
C LYS A 188 6.79 10.32 -25.02
N GLN A 189 7.49 10.34 -23.88
CA GLN A 189 8.48 11.36 -23.56
C GLN A 189 9.61 11.39 -24.62
N ASN A 190 10.16 10.22 -24.94
CA ASN A 190 11.25 10.10 -25.93
C ASN A 190 10.77 10.46 -27.35
N SER A 191 9.53 10.13 -27.71
CA SER A 191 8.99 10.52 -29.02
C SER A 191 8.95 12.04 -29.21
N ASN A 192 8.67 12.82 -28.15
CA ASN A 192 8.60 14.27 -28.23
C ASN A 192 9.99 14.94 -28.23
N GLN A 193 11.02 14.28 -27.70
CA GLN A 193 12.38 14.80 -27.73
C GLN A 193 13.01 14.66 -29.12
N ASN A 194 12.61 13.67 -29.92
CA ASN A 194 13.09 13.49 -31.30
C ASN A 194 12.53 14.52 -32.31
N PHE A 195 11.58 15.38 -31.90
CA PHE A 195 11.01 16.46 -32.73
C PHE A 195 11.49 17.86 -32.34
N LYS A 196 12.42 17.97 -31.39
CA LYS A 196 13.10 19.22 -31.02
C LYS A 196 14.56 19.16 -31.42
#